data_AF-A0A537MSS1-F1
#
_entry.id   AF-A0A537MSS1-F1
#
_cell.length_a   1.000
_cell.length_b   1.000
_cell.length_c   1.000
_cell.angle_alpha   90.00
_cell.angle_beta   90.00
_cell.angle_gamma   90.00
#
_symmetry.space_group_name_H-M   'P 1'
#
loop_
_entity.id
_entity.type
_entity.pdbx_description
1 polymer ?
#
loop_
_entity_poly.entity_id
_entity_poly.type
_entity_poly.pdbx_seq_one_letter_code
_entity_poly.pdbx_strand_id
1 'polypeptide(L)'
;AVLGFAIECNRFSPVSTKEDFETDVDIRGNRIVAEARAEASITLPDLPGFFAEMDRTGPWTPVPLRVSQAQPGGPVEETFFKGFLAEIEAGLKSVLPVDGVFVSCHGAALAEGTDDPDGDLLELVRRVVGPDLPVVAVFDLHANVSRRMT
;
A
#
# COMPACT_ATOMS: atom_id res chain seq x y z
N ALA A 1 0.76 8.54 8.40
CA ALA A 1 0.65 8.45 6.94
C ALA A 1 -0.10 7.19 6.55
N VAL A 2 -0.84 7.23 5.45
CA VAL A 2 -1.65 6.12 4.93
C VAL A 2 -1.25 5.87 3.49
N LEU A 3 -0.85 4.63 3.18
CA LEU A 3 -0.49 4.20 1.84
C LEU A 3 -0.88 2.73 1.63
N GLY A 4 -0.82 2.24 0.40
CA GLY A 4 -1.10 0.83 0.14
C GLY A 4 -0.70 0.37 -1.25
N PHE A 5 -0.31 -0.89 -1.34
CA PHE A 5 -0.02 -1.60 -2.58
C PHE A 5 -0.57 -3.02 -2.47
N ALA A 6 -1.43 -3.42 -3.40
CA ALA A 6 -2.04 -4.74 -3.35
C ALA A 6 -2.18 -5.36 -4.74
N ILE A 7 -1.69 -6.58 -4.85
CA ILE A 7 -2.01 -7.54 -5.90
C ILE A 7 -1.70 -8.94 -5.37
N GLU A 8 -2.45 -9.93 -5.83
CA GLU A 8 -2.14 -11.34 -5.64
C GLU A 8 -1.58 -11.90 -6.94
N CYS A 9 -0.31 -12.27 -6.95
CA CYS A 9 0.37 -12.63 -8.21
C CYS A 9 0.52 -14.14 -8.39
N ASN A 10 0.13 -14.60 -9.58
CA ASN A 10 0.60 -15.86 -10.15
C ASN A 10 1.73 -15.57 -11.14
N ARG A 11 2.94 -16.07 -10.85
CA ARG A 11 4.14 -15.88 -11.70
C ARG A 11 3.92 -16.26 -13.18
N PHE A 12 3.03 -17.20 -13.45
CA PHE A 12 2.80 -17.72 -14.80
C PHE A 12 1.68 -16.99 -15.56
N SER A 13 1.03 -16.01 -14.93
CA SER A 13 0.03 -15.16 -15.57
C SER A 13 0.68 -14.01 -16.36
N PRO A 14 -0.02 -13.40 -17.33
CA PRO A 14 0.43 -12.19 -18.00
C PRO A 14 0.72 -11.06 -17.01
N VAL A 15 1.70 -10.21 -17.35
CA VAL A 15 2.10 -9.04 -16.55
C VAL A 15 0.90 -8.15 -16.25
N SER A 16 0.77 -7.75 -15.00
CA SER A 16 -0.21 -6.73 -14.57
C SER A 16 0.36 -5.35 -14.85
N THR A 17 -0.32 -4.62 -15.72
CA THR A 17 0.08 -3.34 -16.26
C THR A 17 -0.42 -2.19 -15.40
N LYS A 18 0.12 -0.99 -15.64
CA LYS A 18 -0.40 0.24 -15.07
C LYS A 18 -1.93 0.42 -15.28
N GLU A 19 -2.46 0.04 -16.44
CA GLU A 19 -3.88 0.21 -16.77
C GLU A 19 -4.79 -0.62 -15.86
N ASP A 20 -4.33 -1.79 -15.42
CA ASP A 20 -5.08 -2.66 -14.49
C ASP A 20 -5.29 -1.94 -13.14
N PHE A 21 -4.25 -1.29 -12.60
CA PHE A 21 -4.36 -0.49 -11.39
C PHE A 21 -5.19 0.78 -11.57
N GLU A 22 -5.05 1.47 -12.71
CA GLU A 22 -5.86 2.67 -13.00
C GLU A 22 -7.36 2.34 -13.17
N THR A 23 -7.67 1.14 -13.65
CA THR A 23 -9.04 0.63 -13.80
C THR A 23 -9.64 0.23 -12.45
N ASP A 24 -8.87 -0.44 -11.60
CA ASP A 24 -9.33 -0.89 -10.29
C ASP A 24 -9.19 0.21 -9.23
N VAL A 25 -8.00 0.35 -8.62
CA VAL A 25 -7.73 1.36 -7.60
C VAL A 25 -6.33 1.94 -7.81
N ASP A 26 -6.25 3.21 -8.24
CA ASP A 26 -5.01 3.99 -8.18
C ASP A 26 -5.30 5.43 -7.72
N ILE A 27 -5.45 5.60 -6.40
CA ILE A 27 -5.95 6.83 -5.79
C ILE A 27 -4.91 7.50 -4.91
N ARG A 28 -5.01 8.83 -4.77
CA ARG A 28 -4.05 9.68 -4.05
C ARG A 28 -4.76 10.68 -3.14
N GLY A 29 -4.05 11.13 -2.12
CA GLY A 29 -4.48 12.24 -1.26
C GLY A 29 -5.87 12.04 -0.65
N ASN A 30 -6.66 13.10 -0.55
CA ASN A 30 -7.96 13.06 0.14
C ASN A 30 -8.99 12.12 -0.48
N ARG A 31 -8.77 11.62 -1.72
CA ARG A 31 -9.63 10.56 -2.26
C ARG A 31 -9.54 9.29 -1.41
N ILE A 32 -8.35 8.93 -0.90
CA ILE A 32 -8.17 7.79 0.02
C ILE A 32 -9.06 7.95 1.26
N VAL A 33 -9.13 9.16 1.82
CA VAL A 33 -9.95 9.45 3.00
C VAL A 33 -11.44 9.33 2.71
N ALA A 34 -11.88 9.81 1.54
CA ALA A 34 -13.27 9.70 1.11
C ALA A 34 -13.67 8.23 0.89
N GLU A 35 -12.84 7.46 0.18
CA GLU A 35 -13.08 6.04 -0.10
C GLU A 35 -13.05 5.19 1.17
N ALA A 36 -12.14 5.46 2.11
CA ALA A 36 -12.05 4.73 3.37
C ALA A 36 -13.26 4.96 4.30
N ARG A 37 -13.98 6.07 4.12
CA ARG A 37 -15.18 6.41 4.91
C ARG A 37 -16.48 6.26 4.12
N ALA A 38 -16.42 5.75 2.89
CA ALA A 38 -17.60 5.48 2.09
C ALA A 38 -18.37 4.27 2.66
N GLU A 39 -19.69 4.23 2.42
CA GLU A 39 -20.53 3.08 2.80
C GLU A 39 -20.08 1.79 2.07
N ALA A 40 -19.63 1.93 0.82
CA ALA A 40 -19.02 0.87 0.04
C ALA A 40 -17.68 1.39 -0.52
N SER A 41 -16.58 0.93 0.08
CA SER A 41 -15.23 1.28 -0.37
C SER A 41 -14.81 0.44 -1.57
N ILE A 42 -14.11 1.06 -2.52
CA ILE A 42 -13.48 0.35 -3.65
C ILE A 42 -12.15 -0.34 -3.27
N THR A 43 -11.63 -0.08 -2.07
CA THR A 43 -10.35 -0.63 -1.63
C THR A 43 -10.53 -1.95 -0.87
N LEU A 44 -9.41 -2.65 -0.61
CA LEU A 44 -9.36 -3.72 0.38
C LEU A 44 -9.97 -3.29 1.74
N PRO A 45 -10.58 -4.24 2.48
CA PRO A 45 -11.38 -3.95 3.69
C PRO A 45 -10.57 -3.51 4.90
N ASP A 46 -9.26 -3.72 4.88
CA ASP A 46 -8.32 -3.27 5.90
C ASP A 46 -8.23 -1.75 5.98
N LEU A 47 -8.29 -1.04 4.84
CA LEU A 47 -8.26 0.42 4.81
C LEU A 47 -9.49 1.07 5.49
N PRO A 48 -10.75 0.76 5.10
CA PRO A 48 -11.92 1.28 5.80
C PRO A 48 -12.00 0.77 7.24
N GLY A 49 -11.55 -0.46 7.52
CA GLY A 49 -11.46 -1.00 8.88
C GLY A 49 -10.52 -0.16 9.77
N PHE A 50 -9.34 0.18 9.27
CA PHE A 50 -8.39 1.05 9.97
C PHE A 50 -8.97 2.45 10.22
N PHE A 51 -9.59 3.07 9.21
CA PHE A 51 -10.20 4.39 9.38
C PHE A 51 -11.35 4.37 10.38
N ALA A 52 -12.22 3.36 10.33
CA ALA A 52 -13.32 3.21 11.27
C ALA A 52 -12.83 3.06 12.71
N GLU A 53 -11.78 2.27 12.94
CA GLU A 53 -11.20 2.12 14.27
C GLU A 53 -10.51 3.40 14.75
N MET A 54 -9.72 4.06 13.90
CA MET A 54 -9.08 5.32 14.25
C MET A 54 -10.12 6.41 14.59
N ASP A 55 -11.17 6.56 13.77
CA ASP A 55 -12.29 7.48 14.02
C ASP A 55 -13.01 7.17 15.34
N ARG A 56 -13.15 5.88 15.69
CA ARG A 56 -13.75 5.44 16.95
C ARG A 56 -12.88 5.74 18.18
N THR A 57 -11.55 5.67 18.05
CA THR A 57 -10.61 5.91 19.17
C THR A 57 -10.48 7.38 19.56
N GLY A 58 -10.73 8.30 18.61
CA GLY A 58 -10.73 9.73 18.87
C GLY A 58 -10.25 10.57 17.69
N PRO A 59 -10.02 11.87 17.90
CA PRO A 59 -9.52 12.76 16.86
C PRO A 59 -8.13 12.34 16.39
N TRP A 60 -7.96 12.19 15.08
CA TRP A 60 -6.68 11.95 14.42
C TRP A 60 -6.65 12.67 13.07
N THR A 61 -5.46 12.84 12.50
CA THR A 61 -5.29 13.49 11.18
C THR A 61 -4.78 12.46 10.17
N PRO A 62 -5.61 12.03 9.21
CA PRO A 62 -5.13 11.21 8.11
C PRO A 62 -4.13 11.99 7.26
N VAL A 63 -2.99 11.37 6.96
CA VAL A 63 -1.99 11.89 6.03
C VAL A 63 -1.94 10.92 4.83
N PRO A 64 -2.87 11.05 3.87
CA PRO A 64 -2.99 10.12 2.76
C PRO A 64 -1.93 10.35 1.69
N LEU A 65 -1.28 9.27 1.24
CA LEU A 65 -0.32 9.28 0.15
C LEU A 65 -0.95 8.69 -1.11
N ARG A 66 -0.65 7.44 -1.44
CA ARG A 66 -1.16 6.69 -2.58
C ARG A 66 -1.58 5.28 -2.16
N VAL A 67 -2.71 4.82 -2.68
CA VAL A 67 -3.18 3.43 -2.58
C VAL A 67 -3.37 2.91 -3.99
N SER A 68 -2.65 1.85 -4.33
CA SER A 68 -2.73 1.18 -5.64
C SER A 68 -3.07 -0.29 -5.46
N GLN A 69 -4.18 -0.74 -6.04
CA GLN A 69 -4.67 -2.11 -5.95
C GLN A 69 -5.19 -2.57 -7.31
N ALA A 70 -4.93 -3.82 -7.66
CA ALA A 70 -5.44 -4.46 -8.87
C ALA A 70 -5.97 -5.87 -8.55
N GLN A 71 -6.85 -6.39 -9.41
CA GLN A 71 -7.28 -7.79 -9.34
C GLN A 71 -6.09 -8.77 -9.38
N PRO A 72 -6.26 -10.00 -8.86
CA PRO A 72 -5.24 -11.04 -8.97
C PRO A 72 -4.75 -11.24 -10.40
N GLY A 73 -3.44 -11.29 -10.59
CA GLY A 73 -2.80 -11.16 -11.90
C GLY A 73 -1.42 -11.79 -11.98
N GLY A 74 -0.62 -11.39 -12.96
CA GLY A 74 0.79 -11.77 -13.04
C GLY A 74 1.71 -10.79 -12.33
N PRO A 75 3.03 -10.92 -12.52
CA PRO A 75 3.99 -9.94 -12.00
C PRO A 75 3.64 -8.53 -12.48
N VAL A 76 3.78 -7.54 -11.60
CA VAL A 76 3.54 -6.14 -11.91
C VAL A 76 4.65 -5.59 -12.80
N GLU A 77 4.25 -4.77 -13.78
CA GLU A 77 5.16 -4.05 -14.66
C GLU A 77 6.21 -3.28 -13.84
N GLU A 78 7.48 -3.50 -14.14
CA GLU A 78 8.59 -2.95 -13.33
C GLU A 78 8.56 -1.42 -13.27
N THR A 79 8.24 -0.77 -14.39
CA THR A 79 8.22 0.68 -14.51
C THR A 79 7.14 1.30 -13.63
N PHE A 80 5.97 0.67 -13.56
CA PHE A 80 4.88 1.08 -12.69
C PHE A 80 5.25 0.92 -11.21
N PHE A 81 5.79 -0.24 -10.82
CA PHE A 81 6.16 -0.50 -9.44
C PHE A 81 7.29 0.43 -8.95
N LYS A 82 8.34 0.64 -9.76
CA LYS A 82 9.40 1.61 -9.43
C LYS A 82 8.87 3.04 -9.31
N GLY A 83 7.95 3.43 -10.20
CA GLY A 83 7.28 4.73 -10.13
C GLY A 83 6.46 4.89 -8.85
N PHE A 84 5.73 3.84 -8.47
CA PHE A 84 4.99 3.80 -7.20
C PHE A 84 5.91 3.98 -5.99
N LEU A 85 7.02 3.22 -5.89
CA LEU A 85 7.97 3.34 -4.79
C LEU A 85 8.58 4.75 -4.71
N ALA A 86 8.96 5.34 -5.84
CA ALA A 86 9.50 6.70 -5.89
C ALA A 86 8.49 7.75 -5.41
N GLU A 87 7.21 7.61 -5.79
CA GLU A 87 6.13 8.49 -5.35
C GLU A 87 5.88 8.36 -3.84
N ILE A 88 5.87 7.13 -3.30
CA ILE A 88 5.73 6.89 -1.86
C ILE A 88 6.90 7.48 -1.07
N GLU A 89 8.14 7.30 -1.53
CA GLU A 89 9.32 7.84 -0.86
C GLU A 89 9.29 9.37 -0.81
N ALA A 90 8.99 10.02 -1.94
CA ALA A 90 8.86 11.47 -2.01
C ALA A 90 7.70 11.97 -1.13
N GLY A 91 6.56 11.30 -1.19
CA GLY A 91 5.38 11.59 -0.38
C GLY A 91 5.69 11.54 1.11
N LEU A 92 6.23 10.41 1.61
CA LEU A 92 6.62 10.24 3.00
C LEU A 92 7.60 11.34 3.45
N LYS A 93 8.67 11.59 2.68
CA LYS A 93 9.66 12.64 3.02
C LYS A 93 9.03 14.03 3.17
N SER A 94 8.02 14.34 2.37
CA SER A 94 7.36 15.66 2.38
C SER A 94 6.38 15.87 3.53
N VAL A 95 5.89 14.80 4.15
CA VAL A 95 4.88 14.86 5.22
C VAL A 95 5.44 14.57 6.61
N LEU A 96 6.72 14.25 6.72
CA LEU A 96 7.37 14.05 8.02
C LEU A 96 7.45 15.37 8.82
N PRO A 97 7.31 15.31 10.16
CA PRO A 97 7.07 14.12 10.98
C PRO A 97 5.59 13.65 10.96
N VAL A 98 5.38 12.34 11.16
CA VAL A 98 4.06 11.72 11.40
C VAL A 98 4.14 10.80 12.63
N ASP A 99 3.00 10.44 13.22
CA ASP A 99 2.97 9.59 14.43
C ASP A 99 3.02 8.08 14.14
N GLY A 100 2.77 7.68 12.89
CA GLY A 100 2.72 6.29 12.46
C GLY A 100 2.49 6.17 10.96
N VAL A 101 2.80 5.01 10.39
CA VAL A 101 2.47 4.66 9.00
C VAL A 101 1.56 3.44 8.99
N PHE A 102 0.41 3.56 8.35
CA PHE A 102 -0.45 2.44 8.00
C PHE A 102 -0.23 2.06 6.54
N VAL A 103 0.00 0.78 6.29
CA VAL A 103 0.22 0.20 4.96
C VAL A 103 -0.84 -0.86 4.69
N SER A 104 -1.72 -0.58 3.73
CA SER A 104 -2.66 -1.57 3.21
C SER A 104 -1.95 -2.46 2.19
N CYS A 105 -1.67 -3.71 2.57
CA CYS A 105 -0.94 -4.68 1.75
C CYS A 105 -1.79 -5.91 1.46
N HIS A 106 -1.52 -6.56 0.32
CA HIS A 106 -1.91 -7.96 0.15
C HIS A 106 -0.85 -8.89 0.76
N GLY A 107 0.43 -8.66 0.44
CA GLY A 107 1.54 -9.51 0.88
C GLY A 107 1.90 -10.65 -0.09
N ALA A 108 1.26 -10.75 -1.25
CA ALA A 108 1.53 -11.79 -2.26
C ALA A 108 1.86 -11.21 -3.64
N ALA A 109 2.43 -10.01 -3.67
CA ALA A 109 2.79 -9.37 -4.92
C ALA A 109 4.05 -9.99 -5.54
N LEU A 110 4.15 -9.87 -6.85
CA LEU A 110 5.37 -10.04 -7.64
C LEU A 110 5.52 -8.83 -8.55
N ALA A 111 6.75 -8.47 -8.89
CA ALA A 111 7.03 -7.52 -9.96
C ALA A 111 8.11 -8.11 -10.87
N GLU A 112 8.19 -7.66 -12.11
CA GLU A 112 9.18 -8.21 -13.05
C GLU A 112 10.64 -8.09 -12.54
N GLY A 113 10.94 -7.06 -11.75
CA GLY A 113 12.27 -6.80 -11.19
C GLY A 113 12.51 -7.34 -9.78
N THR A 114 11.50 -7.87 -9.08
CA THR A 114 11.63 -8.33 -7.69
C THR A 114 10.56 -9.36 -7.33
N ASP A 115 10.97 -10.37 -6.58
CA ASP A 115 10.08 -11.42 -6.07
C ASP A 115 9.43 -11.04 -4.73
N ASP A 116 9.77 -9.87 -4.17
CA ASP A 116 9.23 -9.38 -2.89
C ASP A 116 8.90 -7.86 -2.95
N PRO A 117 7.93 -7.43 -3.79
CA PRO A 117 7.52 -6.03 -3.87
C PRO A 117 6.98 -5.48 -2.53
N ASP A 118 6.25 -6.30 -1.79
CA ASP A 118 5.71 -5.95 -0.47
C ASP A 118 6.85 -5.65 0.53
N GLY A 119 7.90 -6.48 0.54
CA GLY A 119 9.11 -6.26 1.34
C GLY A 119 9.90 -5.03 0.90
N ASP A 120 10.03 -4.80 -0.41
CA ASP A 120 10.70 -3.61 -0.94
C ASP A 120 9.98 -2.31 -0.53
N LEU A 121 8.63 -2.32 -0.52
CA LEU A 121 7.82 -1.22 -0.01
C LEU A 121 8.07 -0.99 1.49
N LEU A 122 7.99 -2.04 2.31
CA LEU A 122 8.15 -1.90 3.76
C LEU A 122 9.57 -1.49 4.17
N GLU A 123 10.60 -2.00 3.48
CA GLU A 123 11.98 -1.57 3.67
C GLU A 123 12.17 -0.10 3.30
N LEU A 124 11.55 0.36 2.20
CA LEU A 124 11.54 1.77 1.83
C LEU A 124 10.87 2.65 2.89
N VAL A 125 9.68 2.26 3.36
CA VAL A 125 8.98 2.98 4.42
C VAL A 125 9.87 3.07 5.65
N ARG A 126 10.43 1.94 6.12
CA ARG A 126 11.30 1.88 7.30
C ARG A 126 12.55 2.75 7.15
N ARG A 127 13.19 2.73 5.98
CA ARG A 127 14.36 3.57 5.67
C ARG A 127 14.03 5.06 5.78
N VAL A 128 12.84 5.48 5.35
CA VAL A 128 12.42 6.89 5.35
C VAL A 128 12.01 7.36 6.74
N VAL A 129 11.23 6.56 7.49
CA VAL A 129 10.65 6.98 8.77
C VAL A 129 11.53 6.68 9.99
N GLY A 130 12.60 5.90 9.81
CA GLY A 130 13.49 5.48 10.89
C GLY A 130 12.97 4.28 11.69
N PRO A 131 13.76 3.76 12.64
CA PRO A 131 13.46 2.50 13.33
C PRO A 131 12.35 2.59 14.38
N ASP A 132 12.13 3.77 14.96
CA ASP A 132 11.28 3.93 16.15
C ASP A 132 9.80 4.20 15.81
N LEU A 133 9.53 4.76 14.64
CA LEU A 133 8.18 5.13 14.23
C LEU A 133 7.34 3.87 13.93
N PRO A 134 6.13 3.71 14.51
CA PRO A 134 5.29 2.55 14.27
C PRO A 134 4.88 2.43 12.79
N VAL A 135 5.17 1.28 12.19
CA VAL A 135 4.69 0.91 10.85
C VAL A 135 3.76 -0.28 11.03
N VAL A 136 2.50 -0.11 10.68
CA VAL A 136 1.45 -1.13 10.78
C VAL A 136 1.08 -1.53 9.37
N ALA A 137 1.35 -2.78 9.02
CA ALA A 137 0.90 -3.38 7.78
C ALA A 137 -0.17 -4.43 8.08
N VAL A 138 -1.21 -4.50 7.25
CA VAL A 138 -2.18 -5.58 7.25
C VAL A 138 -1.89 -6.44 6.03
N PHE A 139 -1.99 -7.77 6.20
CA PHE A 139 -1.74 -8.74 5.15
C PHE A 139 -2.92 -9.68 5.00
N ASP A 140 -3.12 -10.16 3.78
CA ASP A 140 -4.03 -11.27 3.51
C ASP A 140 -3.43 -12.58 4.04
N LEU A 141 -4.29 -13.57 4.32
CA LEU A 141 -3.87 -14.88 4.81
C LEU A 141 -3.00 -15.68 3.82
N HIS A 142 -3.01 -15.30 2.54
CA HIS A 142 -2.18 -15.88 1.48
C HIS A 142 -0.82 -15.17 1.32
N ALA A 143 -0.47 -14.21 2.19
CA ALA A 143 0.76 -13.47 2.07
C ALA A 143 2.03 -14.36 2.08
N ASN A 144 2.94 -14.04 1.17
CA ASN A 144 4.30 -14.58 1.11
C ASN A 144 5.22 -13.81 2.07
N VAL A 145 5.05 -14.06 3.38
CA VAL A 145 5.77 -13.31 4.43
C VAL A 145 7.29 -13.49 4.31
N SER A 146 8.01 -12.37 4.22
CA SER A 146 9.47 -12.34 4.11
C SER A 146 10.13 -11.65 5.32
N ARG A 147 11.45 -11.87 5.49
CA ARG A 147 12.22 -11.18 6.54
C ARG A 147 12.32 -9.66 6.35
N ARG A 148 12.10 -9.15 5.14
CA ARG A 148 12.11 -7.69 4.88
C ARG A 148 10.86 -7.01 5.43
N MET A 149 9.81 -7.79 5.70
CA MET A 149 8.54 -7.32 6.25
C MET A 149 8.52 -7.24 7.78
N THR A 150 9.60 -7.64 8.46
CA THR A 150 9.71 -7.75 9.93
C THR A 150 10.89 -6.95 10.47
#